data_AF-A0A965BG55-F1
#
_entry.id   AF-A0A965BG55-F1
#
_cell.length_a   1.000
_cell.length_b   1.000
_cell.length_c   1.000
_cell.angle_alpha   90.00
_cell.angle_beta   90.00
_cell.angle_gamma   90.00
#
_symmetry.space_group_name_H-M   'P 1'
#
loop_
_entity.id
_entity.type
_entity.pdbx_description
1 polymer ?
#
loop_
_entity_poly.entity_id
_entity_poly.type
_entity_poly.pdbx_seq_one_letter_code
_entity_poly.pdbx_strand_id
1 'polypeptide(L)'
;MRSSNNRNLERGSVESALSLIPTTAFFLLIIQLMLSGSWQLLDKIDISNAVNRSALFSKEPGEPTLYALDSKRGIVQKVLALPGGGEIITYSSTLDIPLITSLSGQAIKMKSEGIAIRE
;
A
#
# COMPACT_ATOMS: atom_id res chain seq x y z
N MET A 1 -9.49 -12.81 -58.06
CA MET A 1 -9.27 -11.49 -57.41
C MET A 1 -9.88 -11.42 -55.99
N ARG A 2 -9.75 -12.48 -55.16
CA ARG A 2 -10.43 -12.61 -53.84
C ARG A 2 -9.46 -12.81 -52.66
N SER A 3 -8.15 -12.88 -52.92
CA SER A 3 -7.12 -13.21 -51.92
C SER A 3 -6.48 -11.97 -51.24
N SER A 4 -6.53 -10.77 -51.84
CA SER A 4 -5.93 -9.58 -51.22
C SER A 4 -6.78 -8.96 -50.11
N ASN A 5 -8.12 -9.12 -50.14
CA ASN A 5 -9.00 -8.56 -49.12
C ASN A 5 -8.84 -9.25 -47.74
N ASN A 6 -8.68 -10.57 -47.71
CA ASN A 6 -8.53 -11.29 -46.43
C ASN A 6 -7.21 -10.93 -45.73
N ARG A 7 -6.11 -10.76 -46.47
CA ARG A 7 -4.81 -10.35 -45.90
C ARG A 7 -4.83 -8.94 -45.30
N ASN A 8 -5.68 -8.06 -45.81
CA ASN A 8 -5.80 -6.67 -45.34
C ASN A 8 -6.68 -6.60 -44.06
N LEU A 9 -7.75 -7.40 -44.01
CA LEU A 9 -8.58 -7.59 -42.82
C LEU A 9 -7.80 -8.21 -41.65
N GLU A 10 -6.99 -9.24 -41.94
CA GLU A 10 -6.11 -9.84 -40.94
C GLU A 10 -5.09 -8.82 -40.42
N ARG A 11 -4.42 -8.06 -41.32
CA ARG A 11 -3.46 -7.01 -40.93
C ARG A 11 -4.06 -5.98 -39.98
N GLY A 12 -5.24 -5.44 -40.31
CA GLY A 12 -5.93 -4.48 -39.44
C GLY A 12 -6.39 -5.07 -38.11
N SER A 13 -6.71 -6.37 -38.07
CA SER A 13 -7.04 -7.09 -36.84
C SER A 13 -5.79 -7.32 -35.97
N VAL A 14 -4.67 -7.72 -36.56
CA VAL A 14 -3.41 -7.92 -35.81
C VAL A 14 -2.84 -6.60 -35.33
N GLU A 15 -2.91 -5.54 -36.14
CA GLU A 15 -2.46 -4.18 -35.78
C GLU A 15 -3.33 -3.59 -34.66
N SER A 16 -4.64 -3.82 -34.67
CA SER A 16 -5.52 -3.44 -33.55
C SER A 16 -5.21 -4.23 -32.27
N ALA A 17 -4.99 -5.54 -32.39
CA ALA A 17 -4.61 -6.38 -31.24
C ALA A 17 -3.24 -5.98 -30.66
N LEU A 18 -2.27 -5.62 -31.51
CA LEU A 18 -0.95 -5.17 -31.11
C LEU A 18 -0.98 -3.79 -30.41
N SER A 19 -1.92 -2.93 -30.77
CA SER A 19 -2.18 -1.65 -30.08
C SER A 19 -2.93 -1.83 -28.75
N LEU A 20 -3.78 -2.85 -28.65
CA LEU A 20 -4.58 -3.15 -27.46
C LEU A 20 -3.73 -3.65 -26.28
N ILE A 21 -2.64 -4.38 -26.55
CA ILE A 21 -1.77 -4.95 -25.51
C ILE A 21 -1.06 -3.86 -24.69
N PRO A 22 -0.34 -2.89 -25.28
CA PRO A 22 0.32 -1.82 -24.52
C PRO A 22 -0.67 -0.89 -23.82
N THR A 23 -1.80 -0.58 -24.45
CA THR A 23 -2.82 0.31 -23.88
C THR A 23 -3.51 -0.31 -22.67
N THR A 24 -3.80 -1.61 -22.72
CA THR A 24 -4.33 -2.36 -21.57
C THR A 24 -3.30 -2.44 -20.44
N ALA A 25 -2.03 -2.70 -20.75
CA ALA A 25 -0.97 -2.72 -19.74
C ALA A 25 -0.83 -1.36 -19.04
N PHE A 26 -0.85 -0.26 -19.79
CA PHE A 26 -0.79 1.09 -19.23
C PHE A 26 -2.01 1.41 -18.37
N PHE A 27 -3.21 1.04 -18.83
CA PHE A 27 -4.43 1.20 -18.03
C PHE A 27 -4.34 0.44 -16.70
N LEU A 28 -3.90 -0.81 -16.73
CA LEU A 28 -3.73 -1.62 -15.52
C LEU A 28 -2.69 -1.03 -14.56
N LEU A 29 -1.61 -0.41 -15.07
CA LEU A 29 -0.63 0.31 -14.26
C LEU A 29 -1.23 1.54 -13.58
N ILE A 30 -2.10 2.29 -14.26
CA ILE A 30 -2.81 3.43 -13.65
C ILE A 30 -3.70 2.95 -12.50
N ILE A 31 -4.50 1.90 -12.72
CA ILE A 31 -5.35 1.37 -11.65
C ILE A 31 -4.48 0.85 -10.49
N GLN A 32 -3.36 0.17 -10.77
CA GLN A 32 -2.42 -0.27 -9.76
C GLN A 32 -1.87 0.89 -8.93
N LEU A 33 -1.57 2.03 -9.57
CA LEU A 33 -1.11 3.24 -8.88
C LEU A 33 -2.20 3.82 -7.98
N MET A 34 -3.44 3.89 -8.46
CA MET A 34 -4.58 4.38 -7.67
C MET A 34 -4.81 3.50 -6.44
N LEU A 35 -4.81 2.18 -6.59
CA LEU A 35 -4.96 1.25 -5.47
C LEU A 35 -3.84 1.40 -4.43
N SER A 36 -2.58 1.53 -4.89
CA SER A 36 -1.43 1.76 -4.01
C SER A 36 -1.61 3.04 -3.18
N GLY A 37 -2.04 4.14 -3.81
CA GLY A 37 -2.31 5.40 -3.13
C GLY A 37 -3.46 5.30 -2.11
N SER A 38 -4.56 4.61 -2.45
CA SER A 38 -5.66 4.37 -1.53
C SER A 38 -5.22 3.55 -0.31
N TRP A 39 -4.41 2.50 -0.52
CA TRP A 39 -3.89 1.66 0.56
C TRP A 39 -2.95 2.44 1.49
N GLN A 40 -2.12 3.32 0.93
CA GLN A 40 -1.28 4.24 1.70
C GLN A 40 -2.09 5.17 2.60
N LEU A 41 -3.20 5.72 2.08
CA LEU A 41 -4.07 6.59 2.85
C LEU A 41 -4.76 5.84 3.99
N LEU A 42 -5.25 4.63 3.74
CA LEU A 42 -5.83 3.79 4.79
C LEU A 42 -4.83 3.47 5.89
N ASP A 43 -3.59 3.09 5.54
CA ASP A 43 -2.55 2.79 6.54
C ASP A 43 -2.23 4.01 7.41
N LYS A 44 -2.18 5.22 6.82
CA LYS A 44 -1.98 6.47 7.58
C LYS A 44 -3.15 6.75 8.54
N ILE A 45 -4.39 6.51 8.12
CA ILE A 45 -5.57 6.69 8.97
C ILE A 45 -5.53 5.71 10.14
N ASP A 46 -5.20 4.44 9.86
CA ASP A 46 -5.11 3.41 10.89
C ASP A 46 -4.01 3.73 11.91
N ILE A 47 -2.84 4.18 11.44
CA ILE A 47 -1.74 4.66 12.29
C ILE A 47 -2.17 5.86 13.14
N SER A 48 -2.80 6.87 12.53
CA SER A 48 -3.27 8.05 13.26
C SER A 48 -4.27 7.67 14.34
N ASN A 49 -5.19 6.74 14.05
CA ASN A 49 -6.14 6.22 15.02
C ASN A 49 -5.45 5.43 16.14
N ALA A 50 -4.45 4.60 15.81
CA ALA A 50 -3.67 3.86 16.81
C ALA A 50 -2.89 4.81 17.74
N VAL A 51 -2.23 5.83 17.18
CA VAL A 51 -1.53 6.87 17.94
C VAL A 51 -2.50 7.62 18.85
N ASN A 52 -3.64 8.08 18.33
CA ASN A 52 -4.65 8.78 19.12
C ASN A 52 -5.22 7.91 20.25
N ARG A 53 -5.50 6.62 20.00
CA ARG A 53 -5.91 5.69 21.05
C ARG A 53 -4.83 5.50 22.10
N SER A 54 -3.57 5.39 21.69
CA SER A 54 -2.47 5.25 22.64
C SER A 54 -2.22 6.53 23.47
N ALA A 55 -2.59 7.71 22.95
CA ALA A 55 -2.58 8.95 23.72
C ALA A 55 -3.66 8.95 24.81
N LEU A 56 -4.82 8.34 24.55
CA LEU A 56 -5.92 8.22 25.51
C LEU A 56 -5.68 7.10 26.54
N PHE A 57 -5.09 5.99 26.11
CA PHE A 57 -4.77 4.84 26.94
C PHE A 57 -3.25 4.77 27.09
N SER A 58 -2.72 5.58 28.00
CA SER A 58 -1.28 5.64 28.27
C SER A 58 -0.78 4.24 28.65
N LYS A 59 0.11 3.69 27.84
CA LYS A 59 0.68 2.36 28.04
C LYS A 59 2.08 2.49 28.59
N GLU A 60 2.43 1.60 29.51
CA GLU A 60 3.70 1.66 30.23
C GLU A 60 4.90 1.66 29.27
N PRO A 61 5.89 2.55 29.49
CA PRO A 61 7.08 2.63 28.66
C PRO A 61 7.92 1.35 28.77
N GLY A 62 8.41 0.85 27.62
CA GLY A 62 9.37 -0.26 27.57
C GLY A 62 8.97 -1.42 26.67
N GLU A 63 7.71 -1.85 26.68
CA GLU A 63 7.30 -3.00 25.86
C GLU A 63 6.76 -2.59 24.48
N PRO A 64 7.18 -3.27 23.40
CA PRO A 64 6.56 -3.12 22.09
C PRO A 64 5.19 -3.79 22.11
N THR A 65 4.19 -3.07 21.62
CA THR A 65 2.80 -3.48 21.73
C THR A 65 2.21 -3.60 20.34
N LEU A 66 1.59 -4.73 20.07
CA LEU A 66 0.99 -5.01 18.78
C LEU A 66 -0.47 -4.60 18.83
N TYR A 67 -0.81 -3.56 18.08
CA TYR A 67 -2.19 -3.18 17.81
C TYR A 67 -2.64 -3.93 16.56
N ALA A 68 -3.43 -4.99 16.76
CA ALA A 68 -4.03 -5.73 15.66
C ALA A 68 -5.15 -4.87 15.04
N LEU A 69 -5.03 -4.56 13.76
CA LEU A 69 -6.08 -3.91 12.97
C LEU A 69 -7.01 -4.97 12.37
N ASP A 70 -6.41 -6.04 11.85
CA ASP A 70 -7.10 -7.16 11.23
C ASP A 70 -6.22 -8.42 11.34
N SER A 71 -6.76 -9.57 10.93
CA SER A 71 -6.15 -10.90 10.92
C SER A 71 -4.75 -10.97 10.28
N LYS A 72 -4.41 -10.01 9.41
CA LYS A 72 -3.11 -9.95 8.70
C LYS A 72 -2.35 -8.64 8.92
N ARG A 73 -2.93 -7.67 9.63
CA ARG A 73 -2.37 -6.31 9.77
C ARG A 73 -2.21 -5.97 11.24
N GLY A 74 -1.01 -5.56 11.62
CA GLY A 74 -0.69 -5.10 12.96
C GLY A 74 0.23 -3.90 12.92
N ILE A 75 0.01 -2.96 13.84
CA ILE A 75 0.91 -1.84 14.10
C ILE A 75 1.70 -2.17 15.36
N VAL A 76 3.02 -2.20 15.23
CA VAL A 76 3.93 -2.33 16.37
C VAL A 76 4.20 -0.94 16.91
N GLN A 77 3.80 -0.69 18.15
CA GLN A 77 4.03 0.57 18.85
C GLN A 77 5.03 0.39 19.98
N LYS A 78 5.98 1.31 20.11
CA LYS A 78 6.93 1.37 21.22
C LYS A 78 6.88 2.74 21.89
N VAL A 79 6.78 2.75 23.20
CA VAL A 79 6.82 3.98 24.02
C VAL A 79 8.16 4.08 24.72
N LEU A 80 8.80 5.24 24.64
CA LEU A 80 10.07 5.57 25.27
C LEU A 80 9.90 6.85 26.09
N ALA A 81 10.18 6.80 27.39
CA ALA A 81 10.16 7.99 28.23
C ALA A 81 11.34 8.92 27.89
N LEU A 82 11.08 10.22 27.80
CA LEU A 82 12.08 11.28 27.68
C LEU A 82 12.46 11.85 29.05
N PRO A 83 13.72 12.30 29.22
CA PRO A 83 14.09 13.11 30.37
C PRO A 83 13.30 14.43 30.33
N GLY A 84 12.52 14.70 31.39
CA GLY A 84 11.65 15.88 31.47
C GLY A 84 10.14 15.57 31.54
N GLY A 85 9.75 14.30 31.54
CA GLY A 85 8.35 13.86 31.71
C GLY A 85 7.61 13.56 30.40
N GLY A 86 8.19 13.93 29.26
CA GLY A 86 7.63 13.60 27.95
C GLY A 86 7.80 12.13 27.56
N GLU A 87 7.12 11.71 26.51
CA GLU A 87 7.18 10.36 25.95
C GLU A 87 7.27 10.39 24.42
N ILE A 88 8.14 9.56 23.85
CA ILE A 88 8.22 9.26 22.42
C ILE A 88 7.44 8.00 22.14
N ILE A 89 6.51 8.10 21.19
CA ILE A 89 5.75 7.00 20.66
C ILE A 89 6.26 6.71 19.24
N THR A 90 6.89 5.56 19.03
CA THR A 90 7.28 5.09 17.70
C THR A 90 6.30 4.03 17.22
N TYR A 91 5.91 4.09 15.95
CA TYR A 91 5.05 3.09 15.33
C TYR A 91 5.71 2.50 14.08
N SER A 92 5.41 1.24 13.80
CA SER A 92 5.82 0.52 12.60
C SER A 92 4.66 -0.34 12.09
N SER A 93 4.30 -0.17 10.83
CA SER A 93 3.28 -0.95 10.12
C SER A 93 3.90 -1.58 8.89
N THR A 94 3.51 -2.82 8.58
CA THR A 94 3.83 -3.48 7.31
C THR A 94 2.55 -3.94 6.65
N LEU A 95 2.36 -3.57 5.39
CA LEU A 95 1.13 -3.77 4.65
C LEU A 95 1.41 -4.38 3.28
N ASP A 96 0.68 -5.43 2.94
CA ASP A 96 0.68 -5.99 1.57
C ASP A 96 -0.26 -5.16 0.69
N ILE A 97 0.29 -4.60 -0.40
CA ILE A 97 -0.51 -3.85 -1.38
C ILE A 97 -1.13 -4.85 -2.37
N PRO A 98 -2.45 -4.79 -2.62
CA PRO A 98 -3.08 -5.64 -3.61
C PRO A 98 -2.54 -5.35 -5.02
N LEU A 99 -2.20 -6.42 -5.75
CA LEU A 99 -1.66 -6.37 -7.10
C LEU A 99 -2.74 -6.85 -8.09
N ILE A 100 -3.06 -6.01 -9.06
CA ILE A 100 -3.93 -6.37 -10.20
C ILE A 100 -3.12 -7.06 -11.31
N THR A 101 -1.82 -6.81 -11.34
CA THR A 101 -0.92 -7.29 -12.39
C THR A 101 0.31 -7.94 -11.77
N SER A 102 0.72 -9.09 -12.32
CA SER A 102 1.90 -9.82 -11.88
C SER A 102 3.20 -9.31 -12.53
N LEU A 103 3.23 -8.08 -13.07
CA LEU A 103 4.41 -7.55 -13.76
C LEU A 103 5.68 -7.55 -12.88
N SER A 104 5.53 -7.36 -11.57
CA SER A 104 6.66 -7.37 -10.62
C SER A 104 7.08 -8.77 -10.15
N GLY A 105 6.28 -9.82 -10.39
CA GLY A 105 6.54 -11.19 -9.93
C GLY A 105 6.59 -11.39 -8.40
N GLN A 106 6.44 -10.32 -7.59
CA GLN A 106 6.53 -10.34 -6.13
C GLN A 106 5.44 -9.47 -5.51
N ALA A 107 4.96 -9.91 -4.34
CA ALA A 107 4.08 -9.12 -3.50
C ALA A 107 4.77 -7.82 -3.07
N ILE A 108 4.14 -6.68 -3.35
CA ILE A 108 4.67 -5.38 -2.94
C ILE A 108 4.28 -5.16 -1.48
N LYS A 109 5.29 -5.11 -0.61
CA LYS A 109 5.11 -4.75 0.79
C LYS A 109 5.44 -3.28 0.99
N MET A 110 4.59 -2.60 1.72
CA MET A 110 4.81 -1.24 2.18
C MET A 110 5.15 -1.28 3.66
N LYS A 111 6.25 -0.63 4.03
CA LYS A 111 6.59 -0.37 5.43
C LYS A 111 6.33 1.10 5.72
N SER A 112 5.62 1.37 6.81
CA SER A 112 5.36 2.71 7.32
C SER A 112 5.91 2.80 8.74
N GLU A 113 6.69 3.84 9.01
CA GLU A 113 7.26 4.11 10.32
C GLU A 113 7.08 5.59 10.65
N GLY A 114 6.95 5.87 11.93
CA GLY A 114 6.94 7.25 12.37
C GLY A 114 6.95 7.41 13.87
N ILE A 115 7.00 8.68 14.27
CA ILE A 115 7.29 9.11 15.63
C ILE A 115 6.27 10.17 16.02
N ALA A 116 5.72 10.07 17.22
CA ALA A 116 4.94 11.09 17.89
C ALA A 116 5.61 11.42 19.23
N ILE A 117 5.54 12.69 19.63
CA ILE A 117 6.11 13.19 20.88
C ILE A 117 4.95 13.69 21.74
N ARG A 118 4.97 13.31 23.01
CA ARG A 118 4.06 13.76 24.07
C ARG A 118 4.89 14.48 25.13
N GLU A 119 4.38 15.60 25.64
CA GLU A 119 4.96 16.34 26.77
C GLU A 119 4.13 16.12 28.04
#